data_AF-A0A5J4U8J8-F1
#
_entry.id   AF-A0A5J4U8J8-F1
#
_cell.length_a   1.000
_cell.length_b   1.000
_cell.length_c   1.000
_cell.angle_alpha   90.00
_cell.angle_beta   90.00
_cell.angle_gamma   90.00
#
_symmetry.space_group_name_H-M   'P 1'
#
loop_
_entity.id
_entity.type
_entity.pdbx_description
1 polymer ?
#
loop_
_entity_poly.entity_id
_entity_poly.type
_entity_poly.pdbx_seq_one_letter_code
_entity_poly.pdbx_strand_id
1 'polypeptide(L)'
;KYRVFYMCDATPQEYYRWMDWLLENVELELVSYFSGHGTQIPDKTGREKDGLTEVLVFYDEKRRQQIAGGGVPPKITPLDGITNETISDTVMHDLIVNKEYPQTRVVLISDCCHSGTMFNFDQPVTGLHKQKPPPHVVCIGAAQDAQTAKQTQFKGVDSGVFTYNFNQLIRQKPQTTFLDLQTYMSKNIKKYQTIQITGSDQSLFNGEIIINLEDDDSELQLSNLPPLLDGAPPASITSVAPVDVPSRIEEESAKQRWAQFTSELKKPAPYDSKYRAQLTKLDQMGCINLERIQREQIPPNTQIDNCAALFFCPYEDLPHTLDTGPVNDALSMAELFIARKYNVVYLCDATPHEYYKWMDWLLENVELELCSYFSGHGTQVPDKTGKEADGLSEVMVFYNAKKKSARGGIQKITPVKGITDETVEDTTMHDLIVSKDYPQTRIVLISDCCHSGTLFNFDQPLPVNGKKKAPKTNRISVVCVGSAIDSETAKQTVLGGLESGVFTYNFCNLLKQKPHSSFLDLQQHMTKNIKKYQTIQVTATDQRLFANPVIIDARS
;
A
#
# COMPACT_ATOMS: atom_id res chain seq x y z
N LYS A 1 -18.78 -19.42 1.12
CA LYS A 1 -19.96 -18.98 1.90
C LYS A 1 -19.81 -17.50 2.20
N TYR A 2 -20.83 -16.65 2.04
CA TYR A 2 -20.73 -15.20 2.31
C TYR A 2 -20.71 -14.90 3.80
N ARG A 3 -19.91 -13.92 4.24
CA ARG A 3 -20.09 -13.28 5.55
C ARG A 3 -21.30 -12.35 5.48
N VAL A 4 -22.28 -12.55 6.35
CA VAL A 4 -23.50 -11.73 6.37
C VAL A 4 -23.45 -10.77 7.56
N PHE A 5 -23.35 -9.49 7.26
CA PHE A 5 -23.58 -8.41 8.21
C PHE A 5 -25.03 -7.93 8.08
N TYR A 6 -25.64 -7.51 9.19
CA TYR A 6 -26.96 -6.90 9.14
C TYR A 6 -27.01 -5.67 10.04
N MET A 7 -27.82 -4.71 9.65
CA MET A 7 -28.23 -3.59 10.47
C MET A 7 -29.75 -3.50 10.40
N CYS A 8 -30.39 -3.33 11.55
CA CYS A 8 -31.81 -3.03 11.64
C CYS A 8 -31.93 -1.57 12.09
N ASP A 9 -32.74 -0.78 11.38
CA ASP A 9 -32.94 0.65 11.63
C ASP A 9 -31.62 1.46 11.66
N ALA A 10 -30.74 1.23 10.68
CA ALA A 10 -29.53 2.02 10.53
C ALA A 10 -29.86 3.51 10.32
N THR A 11 -29.03 4.39 10.87
CA THR A 11 -29.01 5.81 10.49
C THR A 11 -28.33 6.00 9.13
N PRO A 12 -28.57 7.13 8.44
CA PRO A 12 -27.84 7.46 7.20
C PRO A 12 -26.31 7.41 7.38
N GLN A 13 -25.81 7.92 8.51
CA GLN A 13 -24.37 7.97 8.80
C GLN A 13 -23.80 6.57 9.00
N GLU A 14 -24.54 5.69 9.67
CA GLU A 14 -24.12 4.29 9.84
C GLU A 14 -24.11 3.54 8.52
N TYR A 15 -25.17 3.67 7.71
CA TYR A 15 -25.24 3.03 6.40
C TYR A 15 -24.10 3.50 5.50
N TYR A 16 -23.89 4.81 5.40
CA TYR A 16 -22.80 5.39 4.61
C TYR A 16 -21.43 4.91 5.10
N ARG A 17 -21.15 4.97 6.41
CA ARG A 17 -19.87 4.55 6.99
C ARG A 17 -19.58 3.06 6.75
N TRP A 18 -20.60 2.20 6.86
CA TRP A 18 -20.43 0.78 6.62
C TRP A 18 -20.26 0.46 5.13
N MET A 19 -21.01 1.12 4.25
CA MET A 19 -20.81 0.98 2.81
C MET A 19 -19.41 1.45 2.39
N ASP A 20 -18.95 2.58 2.93
CA ASP A 20 -17.61 3.12 2.73
C ASP A 20 -16.52 2.11 3.09
N TRP A 21 -16.62 1.52 4.30
CA TRP A 21 -15.69 0.51 4.76
C TRP A 21 -15.77 -0.81 3.96
N LEU A 22 -16.98 -1.30 3.67
CA LEU A 22 -17.17 -2.56 2.94
C LEU A 22 -16.66 -2.46 1.50
N LEU A 23 -16.85 -1.32 0.83
CA LEU A 23 -16.35 -1.06 -0.51
C LEU A 23 -14.81 -1.05 -0.58
N GLU A 24 -14.12 -0.79 0.54
CA GLU A 24 -12.65 -0.85 0.61
C GLU A 24 -12.12 -2.24 0.98
N ASN A 25 -12.87 -3.01 1.77
CA ASN A 25 -12.35 -4.19 2.46
C ASN A 25 -12.83 -5.53 1.87
N VAL A 26 -13.79 -5.54 0.94
CA VAL A 26 -14.33 -6.79 0.37
C VAL A 26 -13.61 -7.15 -0.93
N GLU A 27 -12.83 -8.23 -0.90
CA GLU A 27 -11.90 -8.54 -2.00
C GLU A 27 -12.53 -9.11 -3.28
N LEU A 28 -13.58 -9.92 -3.11
CA LEU A 28 -14.15 -10.70 -4.20
C LEU A 28 -15.51 -10.16 -4.67
N GLU A 29 -16.53 -10.24 -3.81
CA GLU A 29 -17.89 -9.77 -4.11
C GLU A 29 -18.56 -9.14 -2.88
N LEU A 30 -19.00 -7.89 -3.04
CA LEU A 30 -19.90 -7.24 -2.10
C LEU A 30 -21.35 -7.33 -2.61
N VAL A 31 -22.24 -7.94 -1.84
CA VAL A 31 -23.69 -7.87 -2.06
C VAL A 31 -24.32 -7.01 -0.96
N SER A 32 -24.83 -5.84 -1.32
CA SER A 32 -25.59 -4.97 -0.41
C SER A 32 -27.09 -5.11 -0.68
N TYR A 33 -27.87 -5.38 0.37
CA TYR A 33 -29.32 -5.46 0.31
C TYR A 33 -29.93 -4.40 1.22
N PHE A 34 -30.60 -3.42 0.62
CA PHE A 34 -31.39 -2.42 1.33
C PHE A 34 -32.87 -2.75 1.18
N SER A 35 -33.61 -2.73 2.29
CA SER A 35 -35.07 -2.84 2.30
C SER A 35 -35.64 -1.77 3.22
N GLY A 36 -36.57 -0.97 2.70
CA GLY A 36 -37.08 0.19 3.43
C GLY A 36 -37.86 1.14 2.53
N HIS A 37 -37.82 2.43 2.86
CA HIS A 37 -38.45 3.48 2.07
C HIS A 37 -37.45 4.12 1.11
N GLY A 38 -37.94 4.45 -0.08
CA GLY A 38 -37.26 5.27 -1.06
C GLY A 38 -38.21 6.36 -1.53
N THR A 39 -37.66 7.49 -1.95
CA THR A 39 -38.41 8.64 -2.46
C THR A 39 -37.59 9.36 -3.53
N GLN A 40 -38.12 10.46 -4.06
CA GLN A 40 -37.47 11.27 -5.08
C GLN A 40 -37.59 12.75 -4.74
N ILE A 41 -36.59 13.54 -5.11
CA ILE A 41 -36.59 15.01 -5.02
C ILE A 41 -36.27 15.64 -6.37
N PRO A 42 -36.69 16.90 -6.63
CA PRO A 42 -36.28 17.59 -7.85
C PRO A 42 -34.75 17.67 -7.95
N ASP A 43 -34.21 17.15 -9.06
CA ASP A 43 -32.78 17.22 -9.36
C ASP A 43 -32.39 18.67 -9.66
N LYS A 44 -31.44 19.20 -8.89
CA LYS A 44 -30.88 20.55 -9.07
C LYS A 44 -29.55 20.54 -9.82
N THR A 45 -28.97 19.37 -10.05
CA THR A 45 -27.67 19.18 -10.69
C THR A 45 -27.81 19.01 -12.21
N GLY A 46 -28.99 18.60 -12.69
CA GLY A 46 -29.25 18.32 -14.10
C GLY A 46 -28.59 17.03 -14.58
N ARG A 47 -28.24 16.13 -13.65
CA ARG A 47 -27.63 14.82 -13.94
C ARG A 47 -28.69 13.76 -14.26
N GLU A 48 -29.91 13.92 -13.74
CA GLU A 48 -30.98 12.95 -13.88
C GLU A 48 -31.82 13.16 -15.13
N LYS A 49 -32.14 12.07 -15.85
CA LYS A 49 -32.88 12.13 -17.12
C LYS A 49 -34.34 12.58 -16.96
N ASP A 50 -34.98 12.16 -15.87
CA ASP A 50 -36.35 12.52 -15.55
C ASP A 50 -36.44 13.78 -14.67
N GLY A 51 -35.29 14.34 -14.26
CA GLY A 51 -35.18 15.50 -13.39
C GLY A 51 -35.48 15.19 -11.92
N LEU A 52 -35.40 13.92 -11.49
CA LEU A 52 -35.64 13.49 -10.13
C LEU A 52 -34.44 12.69 -9.58
N THR A 53 -33.91 13.12 -8.43
CA THR A 53 -32.87 12.42 -7.67
C THR A 53 -33.52 11.41 -6.74
N GLU A 54 -33.11 10.14 -6.79
CA GLU A 54 -33.51 9.10 -5.87
C GLU A 54 -32.92 9.31 -4.47
N VAL A 55 -33.71 8.96 -3.47
CA VAL A 55 -33.35 9.17 -2.07
C VAL A 55 -33.72 7.94 -1.24
N LEU A 56 -32.71 7.35 -0.60
CA LEU A 56 -32.90 6.35 0.45
C LEU A 56 -33.36 7.03 1.73
N VAL A 57 -34.38 6.46 2.36
CA VAL A 57 -35.02 7.03 3.55
C VAL A 57 -34.76 6.15 4.77
N PHE A 58 -34.29 6.80 5.83
CA PHE A 58 -33.95 6.25 7.13
C PHE A 58 -34.70 7.02 8.23
N TYR A 59 -34.72 6.49 9.45
CA TYR A 59 -35.24 7.20 10.62
C TYR A 59 -34.10 7.59 11.55
N ASP A 60 -34.09 8.84 12.01
CA ASP A 60 -33.15 9.26 13.05
C ASP A 60 -33.54 8.70 14.43
N GLU A 61 -32.57 8.70 15.36
CA GLU A 61 -32.76 8.11 16.69
C GLU A 61 -33.86 8.82 17.50
N LYS A 62 -34.05 10.14 17.28
CA LYS A 62 -35.08 10.94 17.95
C LYS A 62 -36.49 10.53 17.51
N ARG A 63 -36.71 10.30 16.22
CA ARG A 63 -37.99 9.83 15.70
C ARG A 63 -38.25 8.39 16.07
N ARG A 64 -37.22 7.54 16.14
CA ARG A 64 -37.39 6.18 16.66
C ARG A 64 -37.98 6.19 18.07
N GLN A 65 -37.50 7.09 18.94
CA GLN A 65 -38.06 7.28 20.28
C GLN A 65 -39.51 7.84 20.27
N GLN A 66 -39.83 8.72 19.32
CA GLN A 66 -41.19 9.29 19.18
C GLN A 66 -42.21 8.26 18.65
N ILE A 67 -41.82 7.41 17.70
CA ILE A 67 -42.67 6.36 17.11
C ILE A 67 -42.90 5.22 18.09
N ALA A 68 -41.89 4.87 18.92
CA ALA A 68 -42.04 3.87 19.99
C ALA A 68 -43.13 4.23 21.02
N GLY A 69 -43.53 5.51 21.10
CA GLY A 69 -44.65 5.99 21.90
C GLY A 69 -46.02 5.97 21.20
N GLY A 70 -46.15 5.40 19.99
CA GLY A 70 -47.41 5.30 19.25
C GLY A 70 -47.78 6.51 18.38
N GLY A 71 -46.83 7.40 18.08
CA GLY A 71 -47.02 8.56 17.20
C GLY A 71 -46.97 8.21 15.71
N VAL A 72 -47.72 8.96 14.88
CA VAL A 72 -47.55 8.93 13.41
C VAL A 72 -46.24 9.64 13.06
N PRO A 73 -45.31 9.00 12.31
CA PRO A 73 -44.06 9.64 11.93
C PRO A 73 -44.31 10.92 11.13
N PRO A 74 -43.63 12.03 11.46
CA PRO A 74 -43.78 13.27 10.70
C PRO A 74 -43.24 13.11 9.28
N LYS A 75 -43.78 13.92 8.35
CA LYS A 75 -43.37 13.91 6.94
C LYS A 75 -41.86 14.17 6.82
N ILE A 76 -41.13 13.22 6.26
CA ILE A 76 -39.71 13.38 5.93
C ILE A 76 -39.61 14.41 4.82
N THR A 77 -38.71 15.39 4.99
CA THR A 77 -38.37 16.36 3.94
C THR A 77 -37.07 15.88 3.31
N PRO A 78 -37.14 15.08 2.23
CA PRO A 78 -35.93 14.61 1.58
C PRO A 78 -35.14 15.81 1.03
N LEU A 79 -33.83 15.75 1.21
CA LEU A 79 -32.87 16.73 0.71
C LEU A 79 -31.73 15.98 0.03
N ASP A 80 -31.09 16.67 -0.91
CA ASP A 80 -29.88 16.18 -1.54
C ASP A 80 -28.72 16.14 -0.52
N GLY A 81 -27.83 15.17 -0.67
CA GLY A 81 -26.74 14.88 0.25
C GLY A 81 -27.06 13.81 1.30
N ILE A 82 -26.26 13.80 2.36
CA ILE A 82 -26.52 13.00 3.57
C ILE A 82 -27.19 13.92 4.60
N THR A 83 -28.36 13.52 5.08
CA THR A 83 -29.03 14.17 6.22
C THR A 83 -29.11 13.24 7.43
N ASN A 84 -29.81 13.64 8.48
CA ASN A 84 -30.11 12.73 9.59
C ASN A 84 -31.13 11.64 9.21
N GLU A 85 -31.83 11.78 8.08
CA GLU A 85 -32.95 10.91 7.70
C GLU A 85 -32.86 10.36 6.28
N THR A 86 -31.96 10.88 5.44
CA THR A 86 -31.92 10.55 4.02
C THR A 86 -30.51 10.51 3.46
N ILE A 87 -30.32 9.74 2.40
CA ILE A 87 -29.12 9.74 1.56
C ILE A 87 -29.57 9.83 0.10
N SER A 88 -29.07 10.81 -0.66
CA SER A 88 -29.30 10.83 -2.12
C SER A 88 -28.45 9.81 -2.86
N ASP A 89 -28.98 9.31 -3.97
CA ASP A 89 -28.29 8.44 -4.93
C ASP A 89 -26.90 8.97 -5.32
N THR A 90 -26.75 10.29 -5.45
CA THR A 90 -25.56 10.98 -5.92
C THR A 90 -24.44 10.81 -4.91
N VAL A 91 -24.76 10.84 -3.62
CA VAL A 91 -23.77 10.57 -2.57
C VAL A 91 -23.30 9.13 -2.63
N MET A 92 -24.21 8.17 -2.82
CA MET A 92 -23.84 6.76 -2.91
C MET A 92 -23.07 6.47 -4.21
N HIS A 93 -23.49 7.08 -5.32
CA HIS A 93 -22.80 7.00 -6.61
C HIS A 93 -21.39 7.54 -6.49
N ASP A 94 -21.22 8.77 -5.96
CA ASP A 94 -19.93 9.40 -5.76
C ASP A 94 -19.04 8.58 -4.81
N LEU A 95 -19.62 8.00 -3.75
CA LEU A 95 -18.89 7.05 -2.89
C LEU A 95 -18.37 5.86 -3.70
N ILE A 96 -19.21 5.25 -4.54
CA ILE A 96 -18.83 4.07 -5.31
C ILE A 96 -17.81 4.42 -6.40
N VAL A 97 -17.99 5.49 -7.18
CA VAL A 97 -17.10 5.76 -8.33
C VAL A 97 -15.72 6.30 -7.92
N ASN A 98 -15.59 6.87 -6.72
CA ASN A 98 -14.33 7.49 -6.27
C ASN A 98 -13.39 6.56 -5.48
N LYS A 99 -13.78 5.30 -5.22
CA LYS A 99 -12.92 4.33 -4.52
C LYS A 99 -11.89 3.70 -5.46
N GLU A 100 -10.75 3.34 -4.89
CA GLU A 100 -9.76 2.48 -5.53
C GLU A 100 -10.11 1.04 -5.18
N TYR A 101 -10.62 0.30 -6.17
CA TYR A 101 -10.98 -1.10 -5.99
C TYR A 101 -9.83 -1.99 -6.45
N PRO A 102 -9.20 -2.77 -5.55
CA PRO A 102 -8.42 -3.94 -5.95
C PRO A 102 -9.30 -5.17 -6.31
N GLN A 103 -10.63 -5.03 -6.45
CA GLN A 103 -11.62 -6.08 -6.12
C GLN A 103 -12.65 -6.27 -7.25
N THR A 104 -13.22 -7.48 -7.35
CA THR A 104 -13.75 -8.00 -8.63
C THR A 104 -15.20 -7.59 -8.97
N ARG A 105 -16.11 -7.41 -7.97
CA ARG A 105 -17.54 -7.17 -8.23
C ARG A 105 -18.36 -6.57 -7.07
N VAL A 106 -19.33 -5.69 -7.39
CA VAL A 106 -20.31 -5.13 -6.44
C VAL A 106 -21.74 -5.34 -6.96
N VAL A 107 -22.62 -5.85 -6.10
CA VAL A 107 -24.06 -6.04 -6.37
C VAL A 107 -24.88 -5.25 -5.35
N LEU A 108 -25.69 -4.31 -5.82
CA LEU A 108 -26.54 -3.48 -4.98
C LEU A 108 -28.01 -3.83 -5.22
N ILE A 109 -28.75 -4.16 -4.18
CA ILE A 109 -30.16 -4.55 -4.26
C ILE A 109 -30.97 -3.58 -3.41
N SER A 110 -31.91 -2.87 -4.04
CA SER A 110 -32.75 -1.88 -3.39
C SER A 110 -34.22 -2.31 -3.47
N ASP A 111 -34.71 -2.89 -2.38
CA ASP A 111 -36.12 -3.27 -2.20
C ASP A 111 -36.91 -2.12 -1.54
N CYS A 112 -37.10 -1.05 -2.31
CA CYS A 112 -37.81 0.15 -1.90
C CYS A 112 -38.46 0.86 -3.10
N CYS A 113 -39.32 1.85 -2.83
CA CYS A 113 -40.01 2.63 -3.85
C CYS A 113 -39.01 3.51 -4.63
N HIS A 114 -39.27 3.76 -5.92
CA HIS A 114 -38.40 4.57 -6.79
C HIS A 114 -36.96 4.04 -6.90
N SER A 115 -36.74 2.74 -6.68
CA SER A 115 -35.40 2.15 -6.63
C SER A 115 -34.79 1.84 -8.00
N GLY A 116 -35.52 2.06 -9.09
CA GLY A 116 -35.12 1.66 -10.44
C GLY A 116 -33.75 2.20 -10.89
N THR A 117 -33.42 3.42 -10.46
CA THR A 117 -32.19 4.15 -10.83
C THR A 117 -31.35 4.60 -9.62
N MET A 118 -31.65 4.12 -8.40
CA MET A 118 -31.12 4.51 -7.07
C MET A 118 -29.59 4.75 -6.90
N PHE A 119 -28.76 4.39 -7.87
CA PHE A 119 -27.30 4.55 -7.83
C PHE A 119 -26.71 5.12 -9.14
N ASN A 120 -27.53 5.63 -10.06
CA ASN A 120 -27.15 6.34 -11.28
C ASN A 120 -26.22 5.54 -12.24
N PHE A 121 -26.31 4.21 -12.19
CA PHE A 121 -25.62 3.30 -13.11
C PHE A 121 -26.46 2.93 -14.34
N ASP A 122 -27.55 3.63 -14.60
CA ASP A 122 -28.29 3.60 -15.86
C ASP A 122 -27.71 4.58 -16.91
N GLN A 123 -26.72 5.39 -16.51
CA GLN A 123 -25.96 6.28 -17.36
C GLN A 123 -24.49 5.84 -17.49
N PRO A 124 -23.79 6.22 -18.58
CA PRO A 124 -22.35 6.02 -18.67
C PRO A 124 -21.63 6.71 -17.52
N VAL A 125 -20.73 5.99 -16.84
CA VAL A 125 -19.91 6.56 -15.76
C VAL A 125 -18.98 7.61 -16.36
N THR A 126 -19.08 8.86 -15.88
CA THR A 126 -18.25 9.99 -16.35
C THR A 126 -17.32 10.49 -15.23
N GLY A 127 -16.29 11.27 -15.57
CA GLY A 127 -15.38 11.84 -14.56
C GLY A 127 -14.31 10.88 -14.00
N LEU A 128 -14.18 9.68 -14.57
CA LEU A 128 -13.17 8.71 -14.16
C LEU A 128 -11.74 9.20 -14.43
N HIS A 129 -10.84 8.90 -13.50
CA HIS A 129 -9.40 9.13 -13.69
C HIS A 129 -8.90 8.27 -14.88
N LYS A 130 -8.13 8.85 -15.81
CA LYS A 130 -7.69 8.20 -17.08
C LYS A 130 -6.98 6.84 -16.95
N GLN A 131 -6.56 6.48 -15.74
CA GLN A 131 -5.81 5.26 -15.44
C GLN A 131 -6.57 4.27 -14.54
N LYS A 132 -7.81 4.58 -14.14
CA LYS A 132 -8.62 3.73 -13.28
C LYS A 132 -9.75 3.09 -14.11
N PRO A 133 -9.90 1.76 -14.12
CA PRO A 133 -11.06 1.12 -14.74
C PRO A 133 -12.34 1.51 -13.99
N PRO A 134 -13.50 1.58 -14.67
CA PRO A 134 -14.78 1.79 -14.00
C PRO A 134 -15.06 0.66 -12.99
N PRO A 135 -15.80 0.93 -11.91
CA PRO A 135 -16.12 -0.10 -10.92
C PRO A 135 -17.02 -1.18 -11.55
N HIS A 136 -16.86 -2.45 -11.19
CA HIS A 136 -17.70 -3.55 -11.69
C HIS A 136 -19.00 -3.67 -10.87
N VAL A 137 -19.98 -2.81 -11.15
CA VAL A 137 -21.20 -2.65 -10.33
C VAL A 137 -22.44 -3.07 -11.11
N VAL A 138 -23.30 -3.85 -10.47
CA VAL A 138 -24.67 -4.14 -10.95
C VAL A 138 -25.67 -3.79 -9.87
N CYS A 139 -26.70 -3.03 -10.23
CA CYS A 139 -27.78 -2.63 -9.33
C CYS A 139 -29.10 -3.30 -9.72
N ILE A 140 -29.87 -3.73 -8.72
CA ILE A 140 -31.22 -4.28 -8.85
C ILE A 140 -32.17 -3.39 -8.05
N GLY A 141 -32.93 -2.56 -8.76
CA GLY A 141 -34.05 -1.81 -8.18
C GLY A 141 -35.32 -2.66 -8.23
N ALA A 142 -35.98 -2.88 -7.09
CA ALA A 142 -37.17 -3.74 -7.03
C ALA A 142 -38.46 -3.06 -7.51
N ALA A 143 -38.48 -1.71 -7.60
CA ALA A 143 -39.64 -0.93 -8.00
C ALA A 143 -39.25 0.30 -8.84
N GLN A 144 -39.78 0.41 -10.05
CA GLN A 144 -39.47 1.48 -11.01
C GLN A 144 -40.29 2.77 -10.87
N ASP A 145 -41.43 2.78 -10.17
CA ASP A 145 -42.38 3.90 -10.19
C ASP A 145 -43.07 4.12 -8.83
N ALA A 146 -44.19 4.86 -8.82
CA ALA A 146 -45.03 5.13 -7.66
C ALA A 146 -45.70 3.87 -7.05
N GLN A 147 -45.37 2.67 -7.52
CA GLN A 147 -45.82 1.43 -6.92
C GLN A 147 -45.08 1.20 -5.60
N THR A 148 -45.84 1.23 -4.50
CA THR A 148 -45.35 0.86 -3.17
C THR A 148 -44.85 -0.58 -3.17
N ALA A 149 -43.68 -0.85 -2.60
CA ALA A 149 -43.23 -2.22 -2.32
C ALA A 149 -44.33 -2.97 -1.54
N LYS A 150 -44.87 -4.04 -2.13
CA LYS A 150 -46.01 -4.78 -1.56
C LYS A 150 -45.53 -5.94 -0.69
N GLN A 151 -46.22 -6.17 0.41
CA GLN A 151 -46.05 -7.34 1.27
C GLN A 151 -46.95 -8.48 0.79
N THR A 152 -46.51 -9.72 1.01
CA THR A 152 -47.26 -10.95 0.79
C THR A 152 -47.12 -11.88 2.00
N GLN A 153 -48.11 -12.72 2.27
CA GLN A 153 -48.06 -13.72 3.33
C GLN A 153 -47.61 -15.08 2.78
N PHE A 154 -46.55 -15.63 3.36
CA PHE A 154 -46.09 -16.98 3.04
C PHE A 154 -45.85 -17.79 4.32
N LYS A 155 -46.56 -18.93 4.45
CA LYS A 155 -46.52 -19.79 5.64
C LYS A 155 -46.76 -19.05 6.98
N GLY A 156 -47.58 -18.00 6.95
CA GLY A 156 -47.90 -17.20 8.13
C GLY A 156 -46.85 -16.15 8.50
N VAL A 157 -45.85 -15.90 7.64
CA VAL A 157 -44.85 -14.83 7.79
C VAL A 157 -45.03 -13.81 6.66
N ASP A 158 -45.09 -12.53 7.00
CA ASP A 158 -45.13 -11.44 6.03
C ASP A 158 -43.74 -11.25 5.38
N SER A 159 -43.67 -11.14 4.04
CA SER A 159 -42.44 -10.93 3.28
C SER A 159 -42.67 -10.00 2.09
N GLY A 160 -41.64 -9.26 1.67
CA GLY A 160 -41.69 -8.47 0.44
C GLY A 160 -41.90 -9.37 -0.79
N VAL A 161 -42.76 -8.94 -1.73
CA VAL A 161 -43.02 -9.71 -2.96
C VAL A 161 -41.73 -9.94 -3.75
N PHE A 162 -40.79 -8.98 -3.73
CA PHE A 162 -39.50 -9.11 -4.41
C PHE A 162 -38.64 -10.14 -3.70
N THR A 163 -38.38 -9.91 -2.41
CA THR A 163 -37.53 -10.75 -1.56
C THR A 163 -37.95 -12.22 -1.62
N TYR A 164 -39.26 -12.49 -1.56
CA TYR A 164 -39.79 -13.84 -1.64
C TYR A 164 -39.47 -14.51 -2.98
N ASN A 165 -39.82 -13.86 -4.10
CA ASN A 165 -39.61 -14.42 -5.42
C ASN A 165 -38.12 -14.56 -5.77
N PHE A 166 -37.29 -13.63 -5.30
CA PHE A 166 -35.83 -13.68 -5.45
C PHE A 166 -35.28 -14.92 -4.75
N ASN A 167 -35.61 -15.12 -3.47
CA ASN A 167 -35.18 -16.29 -2.71
C ASN A 167 -35.64 -17.61 -3.34
N GLN A 168 -36.87 -17.66 -3.83
CA GLN A 168 -37.39 -18.85 -4.49
C GLN A 168 -36.62 -19.18 -5.77
N LEU A 169 -36.32 -18.16 -6.60
CA LEU A 169 -35.55 -18.33 -7.83
C LEU A 169 -34.13 -18.82 -7.53
N ILE A 170 -33.40 -18.14 -6.65
CA ILE A 170 -32.01 -18.50 -6.30
C ILE A 170 -31.94 -19.91 -5.70
N ARG A 171 -32.90 -20.32 -4.86
CA ARG A 171 -32.95 -21.68 -4.32
C ARG A 171 -33.17 -22.76 -5.39
N GLN A 172 -33.96 -22.44 -6.41
CA GLN A 172 -34.26 -23.39 -7.50
C GLN A 172 -33.14 -23.42 -8.54
N LYS A 173 -32.51 -22.28 -8.81
CA LYS A 173 -31.44 -22.11 -9.78
C LYS A 173 -30.35 -21.23 -9.16
N PRO A 174 -29.39 -21.80 -8.40
CA PRO A 174 -28.34 -21.02 -7.74
C PRO A 174 -27.49 -20.18 -8.71
N GLN A 175 -27.25 -20.69 -9.92
CA GLN A 175 -26.53 -20.03 -11.01
C GLN A 175 -27.44 -19.08 -11.82
N THR A 176 -28.35 -18.37 -11.16
CA THR A 176 -29.25 -17.41 -11.82
C THR A 176 -28.45 -16.18 -12.21
N THR A 177 -28.52 -15.80 -13.49
CA THR A 177 -27.93 -14.55 -14.00
C THR A 177 -28.84 -13.34 -13.76
N PHE A 178 -28.31 -12.13 -13.90
CA PHE A 178 -29.16 -10.92 -13.81
C PHE A 178 -30.26 -10.91 -14.89
N LEU A 179 -29.97 -11.37 -16.12
CA LEU A 179 -30.99 -11.52 -17.17
C LEU A 179 -32.06 -12.56 -16.81
N ASP A 180 -31.66 -13.69 -16.21
CA ASP A 180 -32.60 -14.70 -15.74
C ASP A 180 -33.55 -14.11 -14.69
N LEU A 181 -33.03 -13.32 -13.75
CA LEU A 181 -33.82 -12.63 -12.75
C LEU A 181 -34.78 -11.63 -13.38
N GLN A 182 -34.33 -10.77 -14.31
CA GLN A 182 -35.19 -9.83 -15.03
C GLN A 182 -36.36 -10.55 -15.70
N THR A 183 -36.07 -11.67 -16.36
CA THR A 183 -37.07 -12.50 -17.06
C THR A 183 -38.05 -13.13 -16.08
N TYR A 184 -37.55 -13.74 -15.01
CA TYR A 184 -38.36 -14.40 -13.98
C TYR A 184 -39.28 -13.39 -13.29
N MET A 185 -38.75 -12.24 -12.87
CA MET A 185 -39.50 -11.23 -12.16
C MET A 185 -40.58 -10.59 -13.04
N SER A 186 -40.25 -10.27 -14.29
CA SER A 186 -41.21 -9.73 -15.26
C SER A 186 -42.39 -10.68 -15.53
N LYS A 187 -42.22 -11.98 -15.31
CA LYS A 187 -43.28 -12.98 -15.43
C LYS A 187 -44.08 -13.17 -14.13
N ASN A 188 -43.40 -13.22 -12.99
CA ASN A 188 -44.00 -13.67 -11.73
C ASN A 188 -44.53 -12.53 -10.83
N ILE A 189 -43.94 -11.33 -10.92
CA ILE A 189 -44.26 -10.22 -9.99
C ILE A 189 -44.75 -8.94 -10.68
N LYS A 190 -44.80 -8.90 -12.01
CA LYS A 190 -45.20 -7.71 -12.79
C LYS A 190 -46.54 -7.07 -12.40
N LYS A 191 -47.47 -7.83 -11.81
CA LYS A 191 -48.74 -7.29 -11.28
C LYS A 191 -48.58 -6.45 -10.01
N TYR A 192 -47.47 -6.62 -9.31
CA TYR A 192 -47.21 -6.04 -7.99
C TYR A 192 -46.08 -5.02 -8.04
N GLN A 193 -45.02 -5.30 -8.79
CA GLN A 193 -43.85 -4.44 -8.95
C GLN A 193 -43.06 -4.85 -10.21
N THR A 194 -42.25 -3.93 -10.71
CA THR A 194 -41.32 -4.17 -11.83
C THR A 194 -39.90 -3.89 -11.36
N ILE A 195 -38.97 -4.78 -11.70
CA ILE A 195 -37.56 -4.61 -11.37
C ILE A 195 -36.81 -3.93 -12.51
N GLN A 196 -35.77 -3.19 -12.16
CA GLN A 196 -34.81 -2.61 -13.09
C GLN A 196 -33.42 -3.08 -12.73
N ILE A 197 -32.66 -3.46 -13.75
CA ILE A 197 -31.24 -3.81 -13.61
C ILE A 197 -30.42 -2.76 -14.35
N THR A 198 -29.50 -2.15 -13.63
CA THR A 198 -28.56 -1.12 -14.14
C THR A 198 -27.14 -1.53 -13.75
N GLY A 199 -26.12 -0.91 -14.34
CA GLY A 199 -24.74 -1.28 -14.04
C GLY A 199 -23.73 -0.53 -14.89
N SER A 200 -22.48 -0.58 -14.44
CA SER A 200 -21.37 0.12 -15.10
C SER A 200 -21.05 -0.42 -16.50
N ASP A 201 -21.34 -1.70 -16.74
CA ASP A 201 -21.27 -2.36 -18.05
C ASP A 201 -22.43 -3.37 -18.19
N GLN A 202 -23.16 -3.29 -19.31
CA GLN A 202 -24.25 -4.21 -19.62
C GLN A 202 -23.78 -5.66 -19.80
N SER A 203 -22.51 -5.87 -20.14
CA SER A 203 -21.94 -7.22 -20.28
C SER A 203 -22.03 -8.01 -18.97
N LEU A 204 -21.97 -7.31 -17.83
CA LEU A 204 -22.04 -7.88 -16.47
C LEU A 204 -23.37 -8.58 -16.20
N PHE A 205 -24.45 -8.24 -16.90
CA PHE A 205 -25.77 -8.79 -16.64
C PHE A 205 -25.86 -10.30 -16.97
N ASN A 206 -24.95 -10.81 -17.80
CA ASN A 206 -24.84 -12.24 -18.08
C ASN A 206 -24.20 -13.04 -16.92
N GLY A 207 -23.59 -12.35 -15.95
CA GLY A 207 -23.02 -12.98 -14.76
C GLY A 207 -24.08 -13.50 -13.80
N GLU A 208 -23.72 -14.50 -13.00
CA GLU A 208 -24.52 -15.02 -11.88
C GLU A 208 -24.76 -13.92 -10.84
N ILE A 209 -25.89 -13.88 -10.13
CA ILE A 209 -26.15 -12.84 -9.12
C ILE A 209 -25.37 -13.07 -7.83
N ILE A 210 -25.25 -14.33 -7.43
CA ILE A 210 -24.51 -14.78 -6.26
C ILE A 210 -23.49 -15.79 -6.77
N ILE A 211 -22.20 -15.50 -6.62
CA ILE A 211 -21.16 -16.46 -7.02
C ILE A 211 -21.04 -17.60 -6.00
N ASN A 212 -20.77 -18.80 -6.50
CA ASN A 212 -20.34 -19.93 -5.66
C ASN A 212 -18.87 -19.71 -5.28
N LEU A 213 -18.63 -19.53 -3.99
CA LEU A 213 -17.29 -19.38 -3.43
C LEU A 213 -16.65 -20.77 -3.26
N GLU A 214 -15.39 -20.92 -3.65
CA GLU A 214 -14.58 -22.10 -3.35
C GLU A 214 -14.34 -22.21 -1.82
N ASP A 215 -13.87 -23.38 -1.35
CA ASP A 215 -13.75 -23.64 0.10
C ASP A 215 -12.69 -22.74 0.77
N ASP A 216 -11.66 -22.35 0.04
CA ASP A 216 -10.62 -21.38 0.43
C ASP A 216 -11.12 -19.93 0.44
N ASP A 217 -12.06 -19.57 -0.44
CA ASP A 217 -12.75 -18.28 -0.45
C ASP A 217 -13.96 -18.23 0.52
N SER A 218 -14.14 -19.29 1.32
CA SER A 218 -15.30 -19.40 2.18
C SER A 218 -15.13 -18.57 3.46
N GLU A 219 -16.00 -17.57 3.62
CA GLU A 219 -15.93 -16.70 4.79
C GLU A 219 -16.48 -17.37 6.06
N LEU A 220 -15.73 -17.15 7.15
CA LEU A 220 -16.05 -17.70 8.45
C LEU A 220 -17.34 -17.09 9.01
N GLN A 221 -18.29 -17.96 9.41
CA GLN A 221 -19.50 -17.53 10.10
C GLN A 221 -19.33 -17.60 11.61
N LEU A 222 -20.10 -16.80 12.36
CA LEU A 222 -20.12 -16.89 13.83
C LEU A 222 -20.42 -18.31 14.32
N SER A 223 -21.23 -19.09 13.59
CA SER A 223 -21.51 -20.50 13.90
C SER A 223 -20.32 -21.44 13.74
N ASN A 224 -19.27 -21.01 13.02
CA ASN A 224 -18.04 -21.78 12.81
C ASN A 224 -16.96 -21.47 13.85
N LEU A 225 -17.16 -20.45 14.69
CA LEU A 225 -16.20 -20.04 15.72
C LEU A 225 -16.09 -20.99 16.92
N PRO A 226 -17.11 -21.71 17.42
CA PRO A 226 -16.97 -22.47 18.66
C PRO A 226 -15.80 -23.46 18.68
N PRO A 227 -15.51 -24.23 17.61
CA PRO A 227 -14.30 -25.07 17.55
C PRO A 227 -12.98 -24.28 17.60
N LEU A 228 -12.97 -23.03 17.15
CA LEU A 228 -11.80 -22.14 17.14
C LEU A 228 -11.64 -21.36 18.46
N LEU A 229 -12.67 -21.37 19.31
CA LEU A 229 -12.69 -20.73 20.62
C LEU A 229 -12.68 -21.76 21.76
N ASP A 230 -12.16 -22.97 21.52
CA ASP A 230 -12.15 -24.09 22.49
C ASP A 230 -13.55 -24.39 23.09
N GLY A 231 -14.59 -24.24 22.28
CA GLY A 231 -15.99 -24.44 22.66
C GLY A 231 -16.66 -23.20 23.28
N ALA A 232 -15.95 -22.09 23.48
CA ALA A 232 -16.55 -20.87 23.98
C ALA A 232 -17.52 -20.25 22.95
N PRO A 233 -18.65 -19.68 23.40
CA PRO A 233 -19.60 -19.06 22.50
C PRO A 233 -19.01 -17.76 21.91
N PRO A 234 -19.35 -17.36 20.67
CA PRO A 234 -18.90 -16.10 20.06
C PRO A 234 -19.20 -14.86 20.92
N ALA A 235 -20.28 -14.90 21.72
CA ALA A 235 -20.65 -13.83 22.65
C ALA A 235 -19.61 -13.59 23.77
N SER A 236 -18.63 -14.48 23.95
CA SER A 236 -17.52 -14.29 24.89
C SER A 236 -16.44 -13.31 24.40
N ILE A 237 -16.47 -12.94 23.11
CA ILE A 237 -15.58 -11.93 22.53
C ILE A 237 -16.03 -10.54 23.03
N THR A 238 -15.36 -10.02 24.05
CA THR A 238 -15.67 -8.72 24.69
C THR A 238 -14.89 -7.55 24.09
N SER A 239 -13.87 -7.83 23.29
CA SER A 239 -13.09 -6.85 22.55
C SER A 239 -12.47 -7.50 21.32
N VAL A 240 -12.45 -6.78 20.20
CA VAL A 240 -11.63 -7.10 19.02
C VAL A 240 -10.40 -6.21 19.07
N ALA A 241 -9.24 -6.71 18.64
CA ALA A 241 -8.03 -5.89 18.55
C ALA A 241 -8.27 -4.69 17.61
N PRO A 242 -7.57 -3.55 17.81
CA PRO A 242 -7.67 -2.40 16.92
C PRO A 242 -7.41 -2.78 15.45
N VAL A 243 -7.95 -1.98 14.52
CA VAL A 243 -8.02 -2.26 13.07
C VAL A 243 -6.66 -2.54 12.40
N ASP A 244 -5.54 -2.27 13.05
CA ASP A 244 -4.18 -2.42 12.48
C ASP A 244 -3.28 -3.37 13.29
N VAL A 245 -3.86 -4.23 14.14
CA VAL A 245 -3.10 -5.23 14.90
C VAL A 245 -3.37 -6.61 14.30
N PRO A 246 -2.40 -7.22 13.59
CA PRO A 246 -2.54 -8.57 13.07
C PRO A 246 -2.88 -9.54 14.18
N SER A 247 -3.74 -10.54 13.91
CA SER A 247 -3.97 -11.60 14.89
C SER A 247 -2.68 -12.39 15.10
N ARG A 248 -2.51 -13.02 16.27
CA ARG A 248 -1.35 -13.89 16.53
C ARG A 248 -1.15 -14.97 15.45
N ILE A 249 -2.24 -15.53 14.91
CA ILE A 249 -2.19 -16.53 13.84
C ILE A 249 -1.69 -15.92 12.53
N GLU A 250 -2.09 -14.69 12.22
CA GLU A 250 -1.60 -13.98 11.03
C GLU A 250 -0.12 -13.61 11.17
N GLU A 251 0.33 -13.18 12.35
CA GLU A 251 1.76 -12.94 12.62
C GLU A 251 2.59 -14.22 12.44
N GLU A 252 2.12 -15.36 12.98
CA GLU A 252 2.79 -16.65 12.85
C GLU A 252 2.83 -17.11 11.38
N SER A 253 1.73 -16.97 10.63
CA SER A 253 1.64 -17.27 9.19
C SER A 253 2.54 -16.37 8.34
N ALA A 254 2.60 -15.07 8.63
CA ALA A 254 3.50 -14.13 7.98
C ALA A 254 4.97 -14.49 8.19
N LYS A 255 5.36 -14.84 9.43
CA LYS A 255 6.71 -15.32 9.75
C LYS A 255 7.09 -16.58 8.98
N GLN A 256 6.17 -17.53 8.84
CA GLN A 256 6.42 -18.75 8.05
C GLN A 256 6.60 -18.45 6.57
N ARG A 257 5.74 -17.61 5.97
CA ARG A 257 5.88 -17.17 4.57
C ARG A 257 7.19 -16.45 4.32
N TRP A 258 7.59 -15.55 5.23
CA TRP A 258 8.87 -14.86 5.14
C TRP A 258 10.07 -15.81 5.24
N ALA A 259 10.02 -16.77 6.17
CA ALA A 259 11.06 -17.78 6.30
C ALA A 259 11.20 -18.65 5.04
N GLN A 260 10.07 -19.05 4.44
CA GLN A 260 10.07 -19.79 3.18
C GLN A 260 10.62 -18.95 2.03
N PHE A 261 10.14 -17.71 1.88
CA PHE A 261 10.59 -16.78 0.84
C PHE A 261 12.10 -16.53 0.90
N THR A 262 12.63 -16.21 2.09
CA THR A 262 14.07 -16.00 2.28
C THR A 262 14.89 -17.28 2.11
N SER A 263 14.35 -18.45 2.44
CA SER A 263 15.00 -19.74 2.19
C SER A 263 15.15 -20.03 0.69
N GLU A 264 14.18 -19.65 -0.14
CA GLU A 264 14.28 -19.80 -1.59
C GLU A 264 15.35 -18.87 -2.19
N LEU A 265 15.45 -17.65 -1.69
CA LEU A 265 16.43 -16.67 -2.18
C LEU A 265 17.88 -17.02 -1.80
N LYS A 266 18.07 -17.77 -0.71
CA LYS A 266 19.37 -18.34 -0.29
C LYS A 266 19.91 -19.40 -1.25
N LYS A 267 19.08 -19.97 -2.14
CA LYS A 267 19.54 -20.95 -3.10
C LYS A 267 20.47 -20.28 -4.12
N PRO A 268 21.58 -20.94 -4.53
CA PRO A 268 22.53 -20.37 -5.48
C PRO A 268 21.83 -19.95 -6.78
N ALA A 269 22.06 -18.71 -7.22
CA ALA A 269 21.63 -18.26 -8.53
C ALA A 269 22.75 -18.35 -9.58
N PRO A 270 22.39 -18.55 -10.86
CA PRO A 270 23.34 -18.40 -11.95
C PRO A 270 23.63 -16.92 -12.19
N TYR A 271 24.86 -16.49 -11.93
CA TYR A 271 25.34 -15.15 -12.26
C TYR A 271 26.15 -15.17 -13.56
N ASP A 272 25.73 -14.34 -14.52
CA ASP A 272 26.53 -14.00 -15.70
C ASP A 272 27.22 -12.65 -15.47
N SER A 273 28.23 -12.71 -14.61
CA SER A 273 29.03 -11.56 -14.18
C SER A 273 30.43 -12.04 -13.82
N LYS A 274 31.43 -11.20 -14.07
CA LYS A 274 32.81 -11.37 -13.60
C LYS A 274 32.87 -11.46 -12.06
N TYR A 275 31.88 -10.91 -11.36
CA TYR A 275 31.77 -10.91 -9.91
C TYR A 275 30.92 -12.05 -9.34
N ARG A 276 30.59 -13.07 -10.16
CA ARG A 276 29.76 -14.22 -9.76
C ARG A 276 30.16 -14.86 -8.43
N ALA A 277 31.45 -14.90 -8.10
CA ALA A 277 31.93 -15.55 -6.87
C ALA A 277 31.52 -14.74 -5.63
N GLN A 278 31.66 -13.41 -5.69
CA GLN A 278 31.25 -12.49 -4.65
C GLN A 278 29.73 -12.44 -4.50
N LEU A 279 28.98 -12.36 -5.62
CA LEU A 279 27.52 -12.38 -5.61
C LEU A 279 26.97 -13.70 -5.04
N THR A 280 27.58 -14.83 -5.41
CA THR A 280 27.25 -16.14 -4.83
C THR A 280 27.51 -16.17 -3.31
N LYS A 281 28.58 -15.50 -2.85
CA LYS A 281 28.89 -15.41 -1.42
C LYS A 281 27.85 -14.57 -0.67
N LEU A 282 27.36 -13.47 -1.25
CA LEU A 282 26.24 -12.69 -0.68
C LEU A 282 24.98 -13.56 -0.50
N ASP A 283 24.64 -14.36 -1.51
CA ASP A 283 23.51 -15.29 -1.43
C ASP A 283 23.70 -16.34 -0.32
N GLN A 284 24.90 -16.93 -0.21
CA GLN A 284 25.25 -17.90 0.84
C GLN A 284 25.20 -17.32 2.25
N MET A 285 25.52 -16.03 2.40
CA MET A 285 25.38 -15.30 3.66
C MET A 285 23.91 -15.06 4.04
N GLY A 286 22.98 -15.20 3.09
CA GLY A 286 21.56 -14.96 3.29
C GLY A 286 21.10 -13.57 2.89
N CYS A 287 21.89 -12.84 2.09
CA CYS A 287 21.45 -11.59 1.52
C CYS A 287 20.41 -11.82 0.42
N ILE A 288 19.44 -10.93 0.31
CA ILE A 288 18.37 -10.99 -0.68
C ILE A 288 18.75 -10.14 -1.90
N ASN A 289 18.90 -10.78 -3.06
CA ASN A 289 19.15 -10.07 -4.31
C ASN A 289 17.84 -9.47 -4.85
N LEU A 290 17.75 -8.14 -4.85
CA LEU A 290 16.59 -7.37 -5.29
C LEU A 290 16.34 -7.43 -6.80
N GLU A 291 17.32 -7.84 -7.61
CA GLU A 291 17.17 -7.98 -9.06
C GLU A 291 16.39 -9.26 -9.41
N ARG A 292 16.42 -10.25 -8.52
CA ARG A 292 15.80 -11.56 -8.71
C ARG A 292 14.34 -11.61 -8.29
N ILE A 293 13.82 -10.52 -7.71
CA ILE A 293 12.47 -10.46 -7.17
C ILE A 293 11.71 -9.26 -7.69
N GLN A 294 10.41 -9.44 -7.88
CA GLN A 294 9.46 -8.36 -8.05
C GLN A 294 8.78 -8.08 -6.70
N ARG A 295 8.31 -6.85 -6.50
CA ARG A 295 7.71 -6.43 -5.21
C ARG A 295 6.49 -7.28 -4.86
N GLU A 296 5.75 -7.72 -5.87
CA GLU A 296 4.55 -8.56 -5.77
C GLU A 296 4.86 -9.97 -5.26
N GLN A 297 6.13 -10.39 -5.33
CA GLN A 297 6.59 -11.69 -4.81
C GLN A 297 6.93 -11.63 -3.31
N ILE A 298 7.01 -10.42 -2.72
CA ILE A 298 7.27 -10.26 -1.29
C ILE A 298 5.99 -10.66 -0.53
N PRO A 299 6.05 -11.59 0.44
CA PRO A 299 4.86 -12.03 1.14
C PRO A 299 4.13 -10.88 1.84
N PRO A 300 2.78 -10.83 1.79
CA PRO A 300 2.03 -9.78 2.45
C PRO A 300 2.14 -9.93 3.98
N ASN A 301 1.89 -8.82 4.69
CA ASN A 301 1.94 -8.74 6.15
C ASN A 301 3.31 -9.14 6.75
N THR A 302 4.38 -9.03 5.97
CA THR A 302 5.75 -9.29 6.45
C THR A 302 6.23 -8.12 7.30
N GLN A 303 6.61 -8.41 8.54
CA GLN A 303 7.26 -7.45 9.42
C GLN A 303 8.76 -7.36 9.12
N ILE A 304 9.23 -6.19 8.69
CA ILE A 304 10.66 -5.92 8.42
C ILE A 304 11.15 -4.86 9.40
N ASP A 305 11.58 -5.30 10.57
CA ASP A 305 12.02 -4.38 11.63
C ASP A 305 13.32 -3.64 11.27
N ASN A 306 14.39 -4.39 10.98
CA ASN A 306 15.70 -3.84 10.68
C ASN A 306 16.18 -4.36 9.34
N CYS A 307 16.54 -3.45 8.43
CA CYS A 307 16.98 -3.79 7.09
C CYS A 307 18.22 -2.98 6.69
N ALA A 308 19.21 -3.67 6.12
CA ALA A 308 20.33 -3.05 5.45
C ALA A 308 20.18 -3.24 3.93
N ALA A 309 20.16 -2.14 3.19
CA ALA A 309 20.05 -2.14 1.74
C ALA A 309 21.39 -1.74 1.13
N LEU A 310 22.01 -2.69 0.42
CA LEU A 310 23.34 -2.52 -0.16
C LEU A 310 23.22 -2.29 -1.68
N PHE A 311 23.39 -1.04 -2.09
CA PHE A 311 23.45 -0.65 -3.50
C PHE A 311 24.90 -0.40 -3.89
N PHE A 312 25.44 -1.21 -4.79
CA PHE A 312 26.84 -1.08 -5.17
C PHE A 312 27.02 -1.21 -6.68
N CYS A 313 27.85 -0.34 -7.25
CA CYS A 313 28.01 -0.19 -8.68
C CYS A 313 29.48 -0.37 -9.06
N PRO A 314 29.93 -1.60 -9.38
CA PRO A 314 31.26 -1.81 -9.97
C PRO A 314 31.36 -1.30 -11.42
N TYR A 315 30.23 -1.09 -12.10
CA TYR A 315 30.16 -0.68 -13.51
C TYR A 315 30.83 -1.71 -14.44
N GLU A 316 30.41 -2.96 -14.31
CA GLU A 316 30.99 -4.08 -15.07
C GLU A 316 30.98 -3.80 -16.58
N ASP A 317 32.13 -3.97 -17.22
CA ASP A 317 32.29 -3.79 -18.69
C ASP A 317 31.97 -2.40 -19.23
N LEU A 318 31.92 -1.39 -18.34
CA LEU A 318 31.62 0.00 -18.70
C LEU A 318 32.86 0.90 -18.55
N PRO A 319 32.89 2.05 -19.26
CA PRO A 319 33.91 3.07 -19.03
C PRO A 319 33.90 3.52 -17.56
N HIS A 320 35.07 3.79 -16.99
CA HIS A 320 35.21 4.19 -15.58
C HIS A 320 34.75 3.11 -14.56
N THR A 321 34.93 1.82 -14.90
CA THR A 321 34.80 0.69 -13.95
C THR A 321 35.53 0.94 -12.63
N LEU A 322 34.90 0.53 -11.54
CA LEU A 322 35.48 0.48 -10.21
C LEU A 322 35.91 -0.95 -9.83
N ASP A 323 35.90 -1.88 -10.78
CA ASP A 323 36.37 -3.25 -10.61
C ASP A 323 35.80 -3.91 -9.34
N THR A 324 36.62 -4.61 -8.56
CA THR A 324 36.13 -5.42 -7.43
C THR A 324 35.82 -4.62 -6.16
N GLY A 325 36.21 -3.34 -6.09
CA GLY A 325 36.11 -2.51 -4.89
C GLY A 325 34.68 -2.46 -4.30
N PRO A 326 33.68 -1.94 -5.03
CA PRO A 326 32.31 -1.83 -4.55
C PRO A 326 31.68 -3.18 -4.15
N VAL A 327 32.08 -4.26 -4.83
CA VAL A 327 31.58 -5.61 -4.55
C VAL A 327 32.17 -6.16 -3.24
N ASN A 328 33.46 -5.92 -2.99
CA ASN A 328 34.11 -6.32 -1.73
C ASN A 328 33.64 -5.46 -0.55
N ASP A 329 33.30 -4.20 -0.80
CA ASP A 329 32.67 -3.31 0.17
C ASP A 329 31.30 -3.85 0.58
N ALA A 330 30.48 -4.26 -0.38
CA ALA A 330 29.18 -4.88 -0.12
C ALA A 330 29.31 -6.18 0.70
N LEU A 331 30.31 -7.03 0.42
CA LEU A 331 30.58 -8.23 1.22
C LEU A 331 30.92 -7.89 2.69
N SER A 332 31.72 -6.85 2.91
CA SER A 332 32.13 -6.43 4.25
C SER A 332 30.95 -5.85 5.04
N MET A 333 30.12 -5.04 4.38
CA MET A 333 28.91 -4.47 4.95
C MET A 333 27.87 -5.56 5.25
N ALA A 334 27.67 -6.50 4.33
CA ALA A 334 26.76 -7.63 4.52
C ALA A 334 27.16 -8.47 5.75
N GLU A 335 28.45 -8.78 5.92
CA GLU A 335 28.94 -9.53 7.07
C GLU A 335 28.64 -8.78 8.38
N LEU A 336 28.87 -7.47 8.40
CA LEU A 336 28.61 -6.61 9.55
C LEU A 336 27.11 -6.62 9.92
N PHE A 337 26.22 -6.38 8.96
CA PHE A 337 24.79 -6.28 9.22
C PHE A 337 24.12 -7.62 9.53
N ILE A 338 24.57 -8.72 8.91
CA ILE A 338 24.10 -10.07 9.26
C ILE A 338 24.50 -10.43 10.69
N ALA A 339 25.73 -10.09 11.12
CA ALA A 339 26.16 -10.28 12.50
C ALA A 339 25.30 -9.48 13.51
N ARG A 340 24.63 -8.42 13.06
CA ARG A 340 23.65 -7.63 13.84
C ARG A 340 22.20 -8.06 13.64
N LYS A 341 21.96 -9.18 12.93
CA LYS A 341 20.65 -9.77 12.64
C LYS A 341 19.72 -8.87 11.80
N TYR A 342 20.28 -8.04 10.93
CA TYR A 342 19.48 -7.27 9.96
C TYR A 342 19.04 -8.18 8.82
N ASN A 343 17.87 -7.87 8.24
CA ASN A 343 17.56 -8.35 6.90
C ASN A 343 18.46 -7.60 5.91
N VAL A 344 19.34 -8.31 5.20
CA VAL A 344 20.23 -7.66 4.23
C VAL A 344 19.70 -7.87 2.83
N VAL A 345 19.36 -6.79 2.15
CA VAL A 345 18.98 -6.78 0.73
C VAL A 345 20.09 -6.12 -0.08
N TYR A 346 20.26 -6.51 -1.34
CA TYR A 346 21.28 -5.92 -2.18
C TYR A 346 20.87 -5.83 -3.65
N LEU A 347 21.47 -4.87 -4.35
CA LEU A 347 21.34 -4.73 -5.80
C LEU A 347 22.68 -4.26 -6.38
N CYS A 348 23.28 -5.10 -7.23
CA CYS A 348 24.51 -4.80 -7.95
C CYS A 348 24.20 -4.09 -9.28
N ASP A 349 24.90 -3.00 -9.58
CA ASP A 349 24.70 -2.19 -10.79
C ASP A 349 23.22 -1.85 -11.00
N ALA A 350 22.66 -1.13 -10.02
CA ALA A 350 21.33 -0.57 -10.11
C ALA A 350 21.20 0.37 -11.31
N THR A 351 20.05 0.33 -11.98
CA THR A 351 19.61 1.48 -12.76
C THR A 351 19.06 2.57 -11.82
N PRO A 352 19.04 3.85 -12.23
CA PRO A 352 18.45 4.93 -11.43
C PRO A 352 17.04 4.63 -10.93
N HIS A 353 16.23 3.99 -11.79
CA HIS A 353 14.84 3.68 -11.51
C HIS A 353 14.69 2.49 -10.55
N GLU A 354 15.55 1.47 -10.66
CA GLU A 354 15.57 0.36 -9.69
C GLU A 354 15.99 0.87 -8.31
N TYR A 355 17.03 1.70 -8.22
CA TYR A 355 17.46 2.31 -6.97
C TYR A 355 16.32 3.09 -6.32
N TYR A 356 15.72 4.03 -7.05
CA TYR A 356 14.63 4.85 -6.54
C TYR A 356 13.43 4.01 -6.10
N LYS A 357 13.01 3.05 -6.93
CA LYS A 357 11.89 2.15 -6.60
C LYS A 357 12.20 1.32 -5.35
N TRP A 358 13.38 0.73 -5.23
CA TRP A 358 13.68 -0.07 -4.05
C TRP A 358 13.79 0.78 -2.79
N MET A 359 14.39 1.98 -2.87
CA MET A 359 14.40 2.92 -1.76
C MET A 359 12.98 3.35 -1.36
N ASP A 360 12.13 3.70 -2.31
CA ASP A 360 10.72 4.04 -2.11
C ASP A 360 9.99 2.93 -1.32
N TRP A 361 10.12 1.68 -1.77
CA TRP A 361 9.49 0.55 -1.11
C TRP A 361 10.07 0.28 0.29
N LEU A 362 11.40 0.30 0.45
CA LEU A 362 12.07 0.05 1.73
C LEU A 362 11.71 1.11 2.77
N LEU A 363 11.60 2.37 2.37
CA LEU A 363 11.20 3.46 3.27
C LEU A 363 9.76 3.30 3.77
N GLU A 364 8.90 2.61 3.04
CA GLU A 364 7.52 2.32 3.46
C GLU A 364 7.38 1.07 4.33
N ASN A 365 8.24 0.07 4.10
CA ASN A 365 8.04 -1.28 4.66
C ASN A 365 8.99 -1.62 5.81
N VAL A 366 9.99 -0.78 6.10
CA VAL A 366 10.92 -1.00 7.23
C VAL A 366 10.45 -0.26 8.48
N GLU A 367 10.23 -1.00 9.56
CA GLU A 367 9.56 -0.46 10.75
C GLU A 367 10.51 0.24 11.73
N LEU A 368 11.67 -0.33 12.07
CA LEU A 368 12.53 0.17 13.14
C LEU A 368 13.78 0.88 12.62
N GLU A 369 14.61 0.23 11.79
CA GLU A 369 15.80 0.86 11.23
C GLU A 369 16.09 0.41 9.80
N LEU A 370 16.15 1.39 8.89
CA LEU A 370 16.67 1.23 7.54
C LEU A 370 18.08 1.81 7.47
N CYS A 371 19.07 0.98 7.14
CA CYS A 371 20.39 1.44 6.75
C CYS A 371 20.58 1.27 5.23
N SER A 372 20.63 2.35 4.48
CA SER A 372 20.97 2.31 3.04
C SER A 372 22.45 2.61 2.86
N TYR A 373 23.16 1.72 2.18
CA TYR A 373 24.56 1.86 1.84
C TYR A 373 24.71 1.95 0.32
N PHE A 374 25.33 3.02 -0.16
CA PHE A 374 25.66 3.22 -1.56
C PHE A 374 27.18 3.22 -1.77
N SER A 375 27.66 2.45 -2.73
CA SER A 375 29.07 2.43 -3.17
C SER A 375 29.16 2.55 -4.68
N GLY A 376 29.83 3.59 -5.17
CA GLY A 376 29.91 3.88 -6.60
C GLY A 376 30.47 5.26 -6.90
N HIS A 377 30.19 5.77 -8.09
CA HIS A 377 30.51 7.12 -8.51
C HIS A 377 29.44 8.11 -8.03
N GLY A 378 29.90 9.27 -7.61
CA GLY A 378 29.10 10.47 -7.38
C GLY A 378 29.74 11.64 -8.12
N THR A 379 28.92 12.59 -8.57
CA THR A 379 29.38 13.83 -9.21
C THR A 379 28.45 14.97 -8.85
N GLN A 380 28.72 16.16 -9.39
CA GLN A 380 27.92 17.36 -9.21
C GLN A 380 27.41 17.87 -10.56
N VAL A 381 26.17 18.36 -10.59
CA VAL A 381 25.56 19.00 -11.75
C VAL A 381 25.06 20.39 -11.36
N PRO A 382 24.94 21.36 -12.30
CA PRO A 382 24.37 22.66 -11.98
C PRO A 382 22.97 22.53 -11.36
N ASP A 383 22.76 23.11 -10.18
CA ASP A 383 21.47 23.11 -9.49
C ASP A 383 20.45 23.95 -10.28
N LYS A 384 19.34 23.31 -10.65
CA LYS A 384 18.22 23.94 -11.37
C LYS A 384 17.06 24.31 -10.46
N THR A 385 17.13 23.94 -9.19
CA THR A 385 16.10 24.16 -8.17
C THR A 385 16.35 25.43 -7.36
N GLY A 386 17.60 25.88 -7.28
CA GLY A 386 18.03 27.01 -6.46
C GLY A 386 18.00 26.70 -4.96
N LYS A 387 18.06 25.42 -4.60
CA LYS A 387 18.07 24.93 -3.20
C LYS A 387 19.49 24.78 -2.66
N GLU A 388 20.49 24.64 -3.53
CA GLU A 388 21.89 24.42 -3.12
C GLU A 388 22.67 25.72 -2.97
N ALA A 389 23.47 25.82 -1.90
CA ALA A 389 24.17 27.05 -1.52
C ALA A 389 25.34 27.38 -2.44
N ASP A 390 25.99 26.38 -3.01
CA ASP A 390 27.09 26.51 -3.99
C ASP A 390 26.59 26.48 -5.45
N GLY A 391 25.29 26.25 -5.66
CA GLY A 391 24.66 26.15 -6.97
C GLY A 391 24.93 24.84 -7.71
N LEU A 392 25.37 23.79 -7.01
CA LEU A 392 25.61 22.46 -7.56
C LEU A 392 24.79 21.42 -6.80
N SER A 393 24.05 20.57 -7.52
CA SER A 393 23.37 19.41 -6.95
C SER A 393 24.27 18.19 -7.02
N GLU A 394 24.33 17.42 -5.94
CA GLU A 394 24.98 16.13 -5.93
C GLU A 394 24.13 15.08 -6.65
N VAL A 395 24.79 14.21 -7.42
CA VAL A 395 24.13 13.10 -8.11
C VAL A 395 24.86 11.79 -7.87
N MET A 396 24.07 10.75 -7.62
CA MET A 396 24.54 9.37 -7.70
C MET A 396 24.56 8.93 -9.16
N VAL A 397 25.68 8.35 -9.59
CA VAL A 397 25.87 7.90 -10.98
C VAL A 397 25.62 6.41 -11.10
N PHE A 398 24.76 6.06 -12.04
CA PHE A 398 24.35 4.72 -12.40
C PHE A 398 24.52 4.53 -13.91
N TYR A 399 24.25 3.33 -14.41
CA TYR A 399 24.16 3.09 -15.85
C TYR A 399 22.76 2.66 -16.26
N ASN A 400 22.41 2.99 -17.50
CA ASN A 400 21.05 2.81 -17.99
C ASN A 400 20.70 1.34 -18.23
N ALA A 401 19.39 1.05 -18.22
CA ALA A 401 18.83 -0.29 -18.46
C ALA A 401 19.17 -0.85 -19.86
N LYS A 402 19.53 0.00 -20.82
CA LYS A 402 19.87 -0.39 -22.20
C LYS A 402 21.31 -0.89 -22.35
N LYS A 403 22.21 -0.47 -21.46
CA LYS A 403 23.63 -0.83 -21.42
C LYS A 403 23.87 -2.05 -20.50
N LYS A 404 22.96 -2.34 -19.57
CA LYS A 404 22.89 -3.61 -18.85
C LYS A 404 22.42 -4.68 -19.85
N SER A 405 23.30 -5.60 -20.24
CA SER A 405 22.98 -6.69 -21.19
C SER A 405 21.63 -7.31 -20.85
N ALA A 406 20.68 -7.22 -21.78
CA ALA A 406 19.26 -7.49 -21.58
C ALA A 406 18.96 -8.75 -20.75
N ARG A 407 18.70 -8.56 -19.45
CA ARG A 407 18.16 -9.57 -18.54
C ARG A 407 17.17 -8.86 -17.62
N GLY A 408 15.89 -9.22 -17.72
CA GLY A 408 14.80 -8.59 -16.98
C GLY A 408 13.97 -7.67 -17.86
N GLY A 409 12.69 -8.00 -18.02
CA GLY A 409 11.76 -7.30 -18.92
C GLY A 409 11.78 -5.79 -18.70
N ILE A 410 11.76 -5.04 -19.81
CA ILE A 410 11.72 -3.58 -19.82
C ILE A 410 10.38 -3.15 -19.19
N GLN A 411 10.37 -2.84 -17.88
CA GLN A 411 9.24 -2.16 -17.28
C GLN A 411 9.16 -0.75 -17.87
N LYS A 412 7.94 -0.32 -18.20
CA LYS A 412 7.67 1.04 -18.65
C LYS A 412 8.17 2.02 -17.57
N ILE A 413 9.15 2.83 -17.95
CA ILE A 413 9.74 3.83 -17.07
C ILE A 413 8.82 5.05 -17.05
N THR A 414 8.29 5.38 -15.86
CA THR A 414 7.58 6.64 -15.65
C THR A 414 8.64 7.73 -15.43
N PRO A 415 8.63 8.83 -16.19
CA PRO A 415 9.58 9.92 -15.96
C PRO A 415 9.40 10.51 -14.56
N VAL A 416 10.50 10.54 -13.78
CA VAL A 416 10.55 11.21 -12.47
C VAL A 416 11.52 12.38 -12.57
N LYS A 417 11.11 13.56 -12.08
CA LYS A 417 11.97 14.74 -12.09
C LYS A 417 13.22 14.50 -11.21
N GLY A 418 14.40 14.83 -11.74
CA GLY A 418 15.69 14.59 -11.10
C GLY A 418 16.19 13.14 -11.17
N ILE A 419 15.48 12.26 -11.90
CA ILE A 419 15.97 10.94 -12.30
C ILE A 419 16.20 10.95 -13.80
N THR A 420 17.39 10.57 -14.22
CA THR A 420 17.72 10.39 -15.64
C THR A 420 17.93 8.90 -15.94
N ASP A 421 18.36 8.59 -17.17
CA ASP A 421 18.79 7.24 -17.51
C ASP A 421 20.09 6.83 -16.79
N GLU A 422 20.86 7.78 -16.26
CA GLU A 422 22.21 7.55 -15.73
C GLU A 422 22.43 8.15 -14.32
N THR A 423 21.49 8.94 -13.79
CA THR A 423 21.67 9.64 -12.51
C THR A 423 20.42 9.71 -11.67
N VAL A 424 20.61 9.82 -10.36
CA VAL A 424 19.59 10.24 -9.38
C VAL A 424 20.13 11.46 -8.64
N GLU A 425 19.39 12.57 -8.69
CA GLU A 425 19.67 13.80 -7.95
C GLU A 425 19.37 13.65 -6.45
N ASP A 426 20.21 14.25 -5.61
CA ASP A 426 20.07 14.38 -4.16
C ASP A 426 18.67 14.83 -3.71
N THR A 427 18.13 15.85 -4.37
CA THR A 427 16.87 16.50 -4.07
C THR A 427 15.71 15.55 -4.32
N THR A 428 15.81 14.68 -5.32
CA THR A 428 14.79 13.65 -5.57
C THR A 428 14.76 12.62 -4.44
N MET A 429 15.92 12.23 -3.91
CA MET A 429 15.98 11.32 -2.77
C MET A 429 15.56 11.99 -1.47
N HIS A 430 15.96 13.25 -1.27
CA HIS A 430 15.51 14.06 -0.15
C HIS A 430 13.97 14.18 -0.15
N ASP A 431 13.39 14.61 -1.27
CA ASP A 431 11.95 14.78 -1.45
C ASP A 431 11.20 13.45 -1.23
N LEU A 432 11.73 12.32 -1.72
CA LEU A 432 11.19 10.99 -1.46
C LEU A 432 11.15 10.68 0.04
N ILE A 433 12.28 10.86 0.74
CA ILE A 433 12.37 10.57 2.18
C ILE A 433 11.42 11.48 2.97
N VAL A 434 11.43 12.79 2.73
CA VAL A 434 10.56 13.72 3.50
C VAL A 434 9.06 13.58 3.18
N SER A 435 8.70 12.91 2.07
CA SER A 435 7.30 12.70 1.67
C SER A 435 6.56 11.62 2.47
N LYS A 436 7.30 10.74 3.17
CA LYS A 436 6.78 9.56 3.87
C LYS A 436 6.60 9.79 5.38
N ASP A 437 5.85 8.90 6.01
CA ASP A 437 5.58 8.90 7.45
C ASP A 437 6.41 7.82 8.16
N TYR A 438 7.16 8.19 9.20
CA TYR A 438 8.08 7.28 9.91
C TYR A 438 7.76 7.18 11.41
N PRO A 439 6.63 6.56 11.78
CA PRO A 439 6.12 6.55 13.14
C PRO A 439 7.00 5.78 14.13
N GLN A 440 8.21 5.35 13.78
CA GLN A 440 9.24 4.83 14.69
C GLN A 440 10.54 4.51 13.96
N THR A 441 10.53 4.51 12.62
CA THR A 441 11.69 4.20 11.78
C THR A 441 12.81 5.22 11.94
N ARG A 442 14.02 4.72 12.16
CA ARG A 442 15.27 5.45 12.01
C ARG A 442 15.88 5.15 10.64
N ILE A 443 16.38 6.18 9.96
CA ILE A 443 17.04 6.03 8.67
C ILE A 443 18.51 6.42 8.80
N VAL A 444 19.39 5.54 8.34
CA VAL A 444 20.83 5.80 8.24
C VAL A 444 21.22 5.66 6.77
N LEU A 445 21.77 6.71 6.19
CA LEU A 445 22.22 6.74 4.80
C LEU A 445 23.75 6.83 4.80
N ILE A 446 24.40 5.88 4.15
CA ILE A 446 25.87 5.80 4.09
C ILE A 446 26.28 5.79 2.63
N SER A 447 27.14 6.70 2.23
CA SER A 447 27.63 6.81 0.85
C SER A 447 29.17 6.80 0.81
N ASP A 448 29.71 5.80 0.12
CA ASP A 448 31.13 5.71 -0.26
C ASP A 448 31.25 6.08 -1.74
N CYS A 449 31.13 7.37 -2.03
CA CYS A 449 31.26 7.94 -3.37
C CYS A 449 31.79 9.38 -3.34
N CYS A 450 32.40 9.84 -4.44
CA CYS A 450 32.89 11.22 -4.56
C CYS A 450 31.74 12.24 -4.41
N HIS A 451 32.05 13.43 -3.90
CA HIS A 451 31.09 14.53 -3.70
C HIS A 451 29.86 14.16 -2.85
N SER A 452 30.02 13.27 -1.84
CA SER A 452 28.86 12.73 -1.10
C SER A 452 28.55 13.43 0.23
N GLY A 453 29.26 14.50 0.58
CA GLY A 453 29.17 15.15 1.89
C GLY A 453 27.78 15.70 2.23
N THR A 454 27.05 16.13 1.21
CA THR A 454 25.68 16.70 1.28
C THR A 454 24.65 15.90 0.48
N LEU A 455 24.99 14.72 -0.05
CA LEU A 455 24.21 13.90 -1.02
C LEU A 455 22.70 13.68 -0.78
N PHE A 456 22.20 13.98 0.43
CA PHE A 456 20.79 13.83 0.79
C PHE A 456 20.16 15.10 1.39
N ASN A 457 20.86 16.24 1.40
CA ASN A 457 20.40 17.56 1.82
C ASN A 457 19.80 17.62 3.24
N PHE A 458 20.29 16.77 4.14
CA PHE A 458 19.91 16.74 5.57
C PHE A 458 20.81 17.60 6.48
N ASP A 459 21.64 18.46 5.89
CA ASP A 459 22.32 19.58 6.53
C ASP A 459 21.46 20.86 6.54
N GLN A 460 20.42 20.93 5.72
CA GLN A 460 19.46 22.02 5.71
C GLN A 460 18.28 21.80 6.68
N PRO A 461 17.69 22.87 7.24
CA PRO A 461 16.51 22.74 8.09
C PRO A 461 15.31 22.22 7.31
N LEU A 462 14.69 21.15 7.81
CA LEU A 462 13.49 20.57 7.20
C LEU A 462 12.36 21.61 7.01
N PRO A 463 11.54 21.50 5.96
CA PRO A 463 10.41 22.39 5.71
C PRO A 463 9.47 22.50 6.92
N VAL A 464 9.01 23.72 7.22
CA VAL A 464 8.12 24.01 8.37
C VAL A 464 6.82 23.19 8.35
N ASN A 465 6.39 22.76 7.14
CA ASN A 465 5.19 21.97 6.89
C ASN A 465 5.46 20.49 6.52
N GLY A 466 6.67 19.97 6.77
CA GLY A 466 6.97 18.55 6.57
C GLY A 466 6.08 17.65 7.44
N LYS A 467 5.76 16.44 6.96
CA LYS A 467 4.92 15.49 7.68
C LYS A 467 5.52 15.16 9.06
N LYS A 468 4.71 15.24 10.12
CA LYS A 468 5.11 15.05 11.52
C LYS A 468 4.67 13.68 12.02
N LYS A 469 5.50 12.65 11.94
CA LYS A 469 5.17 11.37 12.60
C LYS A 469 6.43 10.61 12.99
N ALA A 470 7.02 10.93 14.14
CA ALA A 470 7.75 9.97 14.96
C ALA A 470 7.25 10.11 16.42
N PRO A 471 7.08 9.01 17.19
CA PRO A 471 6.33 8.98 18.44
C PRO A 471 7.12 9.60 19.60
N LYS A 472 8.42 9.83 19.41
CA LYS A 472 9.32 10.42 20.41
C LYS A 472 9.96 11.75 19.98
N THR A 473 9.90 12.08 18.69
CA THR A 473 10.43 13.33 18.14
C THR A 473 9.39 13.91 17.18
N ASN A 474 9.12 15.21 17.23
CA ASN A 474 8.24 15.89 16.26
C ASN A 474 8.81 15.93 14.82
N ARG A 475 9.82 15.09 14.51
CA ARG A 475 10.62 15.10 13.27
C ARG A 475 11.13 13.70 12.93
N ILE A 476 11.30 13.45 11.63
CA ILE A 476 11.95 12.27 11.06
C ILE A 476 13.38 12.09 11.59
N SER A 477 13.82 10.86 11.85
CA SER A 477 15.16 10.55 12.38
C SER A 477 16.07 10.05 11.26
N VAL A 478 16.78 10.97 10.61
CA VAL A 478 17.71 10.64 9.51
C VAL A 478 19.13 11.07 9.89
N VAL A 479 20.10 10.18 9.66
CA VAL A 479 21.54 10.50 9.74
C VAL A 479 22.20 10.06 8.45
N CYS A 480 23.00 10.93 7.86
CA CYS A 480 23.77 10.67 6.65
C CYS A 480 25.26 10.67 6.96
N VAL A 481 26.00 9.72 6.39
CA VAL A 481 27.46 9.66 6.44
C VAL A 481 27.97 9.63 5.00
N GLY A 482 28.50 10.76 4.54
CA GLY A 482 29.16 10.88 3.24
C GLY A 482 30.67 10.80 3.38
N SER A 483 31.33 10.02 2.53
CA SER A 483 32.78 9.99 2.40
C SER A 483 33.22 10.85 1.21
N ALA A 484 33.84 12.00 1.46
CA ALA A 484 34.37 12.88 0.43
C ALA A 484 35.87 12.63 0.19
N ILE A 485 36.27 12.68 -1.08
CA ILE A 485 37.68 12.60 -1.49
C ILE A 485 38.09 14.01 -1.95
N ASP A 486 39.06 14.63 -1.27
CA ASP A 486 39.51 16.00 -1.56
C ASP A 486 40.31 16.12 -2.88
N SER A 487 40.56 15.02 -3.59
CA SER A 487 41.27 14.97 -4.88
C SER A 487 40.58 13.99 -5.82
N GLU A 488 40.28 14.41 -7.05
CA GLU A 488 39.41 13.83 -8.11
C GLU A 488 39.61 12.35 -8.52
N THR A 489 40.02 11.43 -7.64
CA THR A 489 40.11 9.99 -7.93
C THR A 489 39.92 9.18 -6.65
N ALA A 490 38.84 8.41 -6.58
CA ALA A 490 38.63 7.43 -5.51
C ALA A 490 39.79 6.43 -5.49
N LYS A 491 40.62 6.48 -4.43
CA LYS A 491 41.73 5.54 -4.26
C LYS A 491 41.23 4.25 -3.64
N GLN A 492 41.08 3.23 -4.47
CA GLN A 492 40.99 1.85 -4.01
C GLN A 492 42.33 1.43 -3.42
N THR A 493 42.30 0.76 -2.26
CA THR A 493 43.54 0.32 -1.60
C THR A 493 43.42 -1.17 -1.28
N VAL A 494 44.49 -1.93 -1.51
CA VAL A 494 44.60 -3.31 -1.02
C VAL A 494 44.91 -3.25 0.47
N LEU A 495 43.88 -3.33 1.32
CA LEU A 495 44.03 -3.33 2.78
C LEU A 495 43.61 -4.69 3.32
N GLY A 496 44.55 -5.42 3.92
CA GLY A 496 44.31 -6.78 4.43
C GLY A 496 44.21 -7.86 3.34
N GLY A 497 44.72 -7.59 2.13
CA GLY A 497 44.73 -8.56 1.01
C GLY A 497 43.46 -8.56 0.14
N LEU A 498 42.51 -7.66 0.40
CA LEU A 498 41.32 -7.41 -0.43
C LEU A 498 41.33 -5.96 -0.93
N GLU A 499 40.93 -5.75 -2.18
CA GLU A 499 40.66 -4.43 -2.77
C GLU A 499 39.32 -3.91 -2.24
N SER A 500 39.32 -2.84 -1.45
CA SER A 500 38.12 -2.28 -0.82
C SER A 500 38.24 -0.75 -0.68
N GLY A 501 37.09 -0.08 -0.57
CA GLY A 501 37.01 1.33 -0.22
C GLY A 501 37.67 1.62 1.13
N VAL A 502 38.48 2.69 1.18
CA VAL A 502 39.22 3.08 2.39
C VAL A 502 38.27 3.39 3.54
N PHE A 503 37.17 4.09 3.25
CA PHE A 503 36.09 4.35 4.21
C PHE A 503 35.47 3.03 4.69
N THR A 504 34.96 2.21 3.79
CA THR A 504 34.23 0.98 4.14
C THR A 504 35.05 0.01 4.99
N TYR A 505 36.33 -0.16 4.66
CA TYR A 505 37.24 -0.97 5.47
C TYR A 505 37.36 -0.46 6.92
N ASN A 506 37.61 0.84 7.10
CA ASN A 506 37.78 1.43 8.43
C ASN A 506 36.47 1.49 9.21
N PHE A 507 35.35 1.70 8.52
CA PHE A 507 34.00 1.65 9.09
C PHE A 507 33.72 0.27 9.68
N CYS A 508 33.89 -0.78 8.87
CA CYS A 508 33.69 -2.16 9.31
C CYS A 508 34.65 -2.54 10.44
N ASN A 509 35.93 -2.13 10.35
CA ASN A 509 36.92 -2.42 11.38
C ASN A 509 36.57 -1.76 12.73
N LEU A 510 36.15 -0.49 12.72
CA LEU A 510 35.69 0.19 13.93
C LEU A 510 34.51 -0.56 14.57
N LEU A 511 33.49 -0.91 13.78
CA LEU A 511 32.28 -1.53 14.32
C LEU A 511 32.46 -3.01 14.67
N LYS A 512 33.46 -3.70 14.11
CA LYS A 512 33.91 -5.01 14.59
C LYS A 512 34.62 -4.92 15.95
N GLN A 513 35.42 -3.88 16.18
CA GLN A 513 36.15 -3.68 17.45
C GLN A 513 35.30 -3.05 18.55
N LYS A 514 34.42 -2.12 18.18
CA LYS A 514 33.56 -1.34 19.07
C LYS A 514 32.15 -1.28 18.50
N PRO A 515 31.34 -2.33 18.73
CA PRO A 515 30.01 -2.49 18.11
C PRO A 515 29.04 -1.32 18.32
N HIS A 516 29.12 -0.63 19.45
CA HIS A 516 28.20 0.47 19.80
C HIS A 516 28.83 1.85 19.61
N SER A 517 29.84 1.97 18.73
CA SER A 517 30.44 3.27 18.41
C SER A 517 29.36 4.23 17.90
N SER A 518 29.39 5.46 18.42
CA SER A 518 28.52 6.54 17.97
C SER A 518 28.98 7.16 16.64
N PHE A 519 28.16 8.00 16.03
CA PHE A 519 28.62 8.77 14.85
C PHE A 519 29.78 9.71 15.21
N LEU A 520 29.83 10.23 16.44
CA LEU A 520 30.98 11.00 16.92
C LEU A 520 32.26 10.15 17.00
N ASP A 521 32.16 8.92 17.51
CA ASP A 521 33.28 7.98 17.53
C ASP A 521 33.76 7.64 16.12
N LEU A 522 32.82 7.48 15.17
CA LEU A 522 33.11 7.25 13.76
C LEU A 522 33.88 8.43 13.16
N GLN A 523 33.42 9.67 13.35
CA GLN A 523 34.12 10.87 12.90
C GLN A 523 35.56 10.95 13.43
N GLN A 524 35.74 10.68 14.73
CA GLN A 524 37.06 10.68 15.34
C GLN A 524 37.95 9.57 14.77
N HIS A 525 37.41 8.37 14.58
CA HIS A 525 38.13 7.24 14.02
C HIS A 525 38.57 7.52 12.58
N MET A 526 37.67 8.04 11.74
CA MET A 526 37.97 8.34 10.35
C MET A 526 38.98 9.49 10.22
N THR A 527 38.82 10.56 11.01
CA THR A 527 39.77 11.68 11.06
C THR A 527 41.18 11.21 11.43
N LYS A 528 41.29 10.22 12.33
CA LYS A 528 42.58 9.67 12.75
C LYS A 528 43.21 8.76 11.68
N ASN A 529 42.42 7.89 11.06
CA ASN A 529 42.94 6.77 10.27
C ASN A 529 42.95 7.03 8.76
N ILE A 530 42.01 7.82 8.24
CA ILE A 530 41.82 7.97 6.79
C ILE A 530 41.89 9.40 6.26
N LYS A 531 42.03 10.42 7.12
CA LYS A 531 42.08 11.85 6.71
C LYS A 531 43.07 12.19 5.59
N LYS A 532 44.13 11.39 5.41
CA LYS A 532 45.09 11.57 4.31
C LYS A 532 44.54 11.16 2.94
N TYR A 533 43.46 10.39 2.91
CA TYR A 533 42.88 9.78 1.73
C TYR A 533 41.45 10.24 1.49
N GLN A 534 40.66 10.35 2.57
CA GLN A 534 39.23 10.68 2.55
C GLN A 534 38.86 11.43 3.82
N THR A 535 37.93 12.37 3.69
CA THR A 535 37.24 13.02 4.81
C THR A 535 35.81 12.49 4.87
N ILE A 536 35.21 12.49 6.05
CA ILE A 536 33.79 12.13 6.17
C ILE A 536 32.99 13.32 6.70
N GLN A 537 31.77 13.45 6.20
CA GLN A 537 30.79 14.41 6.67
C GLN A 537 29.60 13.64 7.24
N VAL A 538 29.14 14.08 8.42
CA VAL A 538 27.94 13.52 9.04
C VAL A 538 26.92 14.64 9.15
N THR A 539 25.76 14.43 8.53
CA THR A 539 24.62 15.35 8.55
C THR A 539 23.41 14.62 9.15
N ALA A 540 22.47 15.34 9.73
CA ALA A 540 21.29 14.74 10.34
C ALA A 540 20.18 15.76 10.53
N THR A 541 18.96 15.24 10.63
CA THR A 541 17.77 16.03 10.95
C THR A 541 17.81 16.63 12.36
N ASP A 542 18.65 16.06 13.24
CA ASP A 542 18.93 16.55 14.58
C ASP A 542 20.35 16.16 15.01
N GLN A 543 21.18 17.14 15.37
CA GLN A 543 22.56 16.91 15.80
C GLN A 543 22.69 16.03 17.05
N ARG A 544 21.64 15.94 17.88
CA ARG A 544 21.62 15.03 19.04
C ARG A 544 21.75 13.56 18.61
N LEU A 545 21.38 13.22 17.37
CA LEU A 545 21.52 11.88 16.82
C LEU A 545 22.98 11.47 16.66
N PHE A 546 23.94 12.40 16.64
CA PHE A 546 25.37 12.06 16.49
C PHE A 546 25.92 11.26 17.67
N ALA A 547 25.33 11.40 18.86
CA ALA A 547 25.70 10.62 20.03
C ALA A 547 25.15 9.18 20.00
N ASN A 548 24.23 8.86 19.08
CA ASN A 548 23.65 7.53 18.98
C ASN A 548 24.61 6.56 18.26
N PRO A 549 24.50 5.24 18.54
CA PRO A 549 25.25 4.21 17.82
C PRO A 549 25.01 4.29 16.31
N VAL A 550 26.08 4.11 15.51
CA VAL A 550 25.98 4.13 14.04
C VAL A 550 25.01 3.06 13.54
N ILE A 551 25.11 1.85 14.08
CA ILE A 551 24.24 0.69 13.81
C ILE A 551 23.71 0.18 15.16
N ILE A 552 22.41 -0.09 15.26
CA ILE A 552 21.81 -0.73 16.44
C ILE A 552 21.84 -2.25 16.33
N ASP A 553 21.55 -2.96 17.42
CA ASP A 553 21.31 -4.39 17.33
C ASP A 553 19.83 -4.62 17.00
N ALA A 554 19.55 -5.49 16.04
CA ALA A 554 18.17 -5.87 15.77
C ALA A 554 17.57 -6.59 17.00
N ARG A 555 16.33 -6.24 17.35
CA ARG A 555 15.62 -6.87 18.47
C ARG A 555 15.41 -8.35 18.16
N SER A 556 15.63 -9.20 19.17
CA SER A 556 15.53 -10.66 19.07
C SER A 556 14.11 -11.16 18.96
#